data_AF-A0A9E3U2V7-F1
#
_entry.id   AF-A0A9E3U2V7-F1
#
_cell.length_a   1.000
_cell.length_b   1.000
_cell.length_c   1.000
_cell.angle_alpha   90.00
_cell.angle_beta   90.00
_cell.angle_gamma   90.00
#
_symmetry.space_group_name_H-M   'P 1'
#
loop_
_entity.id
_entity.type
_entity.pdbx_description
1 polymer ?
#
loop_
_entity_poly.entity_id
_entity_poly.type
_entity_poly.pdbx_seq_one_letter_code
_entity_poly.pdbx_strand_id
1 'polypeptide(L)'
;MQHERSGDVVLVSRRNSWQAYYYWLDDALAPAFARTVDIHQKPGYDPVELHFDPATRSIPLNATLVRGSHGAPPHDEDQRGVLLSSEAGVFPSATTADFDVCTIVLRQFGI
;
A
#
# COMPACT_ATOMS: atom_id res chain seq x y z
N MET A 1 11.91 -11.04 -0.73
CA MET A 1 12.49 -10.11 0.26
C MET A 1 14.01 -10.27 0.42
N GLN A 2 14.65 -11.28 -0.18
CA GLN A 2 16.11 -11.43 -0.17
C GLN A 2 16.64 -10.94 -1.52
N HIS A 3 17.05 -9.67 -1.57
CA HIS A 3 17.59 -9.05 -2.77
C HIS A 3 18.67 -8.05 -2.36
N GLU A 4 19.76 -7.94 -3.13
CA GLU A 4 20.89 -7.07 -2.81
C GLU A 4 20.49 -5.59 -2.66
N ARG A 5 19.41 -5.17 -3.34
CA ARG A 5 18.85 -3.81 -3.25
C ARG A 5 17.82 -3.62 -2.13
N SER A 6 17.58 -4.63 -1.30
CA SER A 6 16.72 -4.49 -0.12
C SER A 6 17.49 -3.83 1.03
N GLY A 7 16.77 -3.10 1.90
CA GLY A 7 17.37 -2.57 3.12
C GLY A 7 17.71 -3.68 4.12
N ASP A 8 18.50 -3.33 5.14
CA ASP A 8 18.91 -4.26 6.21
C ASP A 8 17.71 -4.86 6.95
N VAL A 9 16.60 -4.11 7.00
CA VAL A 9 15.34 -4.52 7.63
C VAL A 9 14.17 -4.20 6.69
N VAL A 10 13.27 -5.16 6.52
CA VAL A 10 11.98 -4.97 5.85
C VAL A 10 10.87 -5.28 6.85
N LEU A 11 10.02 -4.29 7.10
CA LEU A 11 8.84 -4.44 7.95
C LEU A 11 7.60 -4.54 7.07
N VAL A 12 6.73 -5.50 7.38
CA VAL A 12 5.44 -5.67 6.70
C VAL A 12 4.33 -5.62 7.75
N SER A 13 3.35 -4.77 7.51
CA SER A 13 2.17 -4.67 8.38
C SER A 13 1.35 -5.96 8.35
N ARG A 14 0.74 -6.30 9.49
CA ARG A 14 -0.34 -7.30 9.49
C ARG A 14 -1.58 -6.71 8.81
N ARG A 15 -2.51 -7.58 8.41
CA ARG A 15 -3.84 -7.17 7.92
C ARG A 15 -4.49 -6.19 8.91
N ASN A 16 -5.13 -5.14 8.39
CA ASN A 16 -5.77 -4.07 9.16
C ASN A 16 -4.84 -3.29 10.10
N SER A 17 -3.54 -3.23 9.79
CA SER A 17 -2.57 -2.41 10.51
C SER A 17 -1.66 -1.67 9.55
N TRP A 18 -1.03 -0.61 10.03
CA TRP A 18 -0.03 0.17 9.31
C TRP A 18 0.94 0.82 10.30
N GLN A 19 2.11 1.21 9.83
CA GLN A 19 3.09 1.94 10.65
C GLN A 19 2.75 3.43 10.62
N ALA A 20 2.09 3.91 11.67
CA ALA A 20 1.90 5.35 11.88
C ALA A 20 3.17 5.97 12.45
N TYR A 21 3.50 7.20 12.04
CA TYR A 21 4.66 7.92 12.55
C TYR A 21 4.44 8.56 13.92
N TYR A 22 3.22 8.50 14.45
CA TYR A 22 2.84 9.14 15.72
C TYR A 22 3.69 8.57 16.85
N TYR A 23 4.71 9.33 17.25
CA TYR A 23 5.62 8.98 18.33
C TYR A 23 5.12 9.50 19.69
N TRP A 24 3.95 10.14 19.72
CA TRP A 24 3.23 10.57 20.92
C TRP A 24 2.10 9.60 21.27
N LEU A 25 1.77 9.50 22.55
CA LEU A 25 0.68 8.64 23.05
C LEU A 25 -0.61 9.42 23.38
N ASP A 26 -0.51 10.73 23.48
CA ASP A 26 -1.62 11.65 23.77
C ASP A 26 -1.71 12.68 22.64
N ASP A 27 -2.86 12.74 21.97
CA ASP A 27 -3.13 13.68 20.89
C ASP A 27 -3.04 15.15 21.31
N ALA A 28 -3.15 15.45 22.62
CA ALA A 28 -2.92 16.79 23.15
C ALA A 28 -1.44 17.21 23.05
N LEU A 29 -0.52 16.25 22.95
CA LEU A 29 0.92 16.47 22.77
C LEU A 29 1.34 16.39 21.29
N ALA A 30 0.39 16.21 20.37
CA ALA A 30 0.69 16.15 18.95
C ALA A 30 1.33 17.47 18.46
N PRO A 31 2.42 17.40 17.67
CA PRO A 31 3.01 18.58 17.06
C PRO A 31 2.00 19.32 16.17
N ALA A 32 2.13 20.65 16.07
CA ALA A 32 1.21 21.46 15.24
C ALA A 32 1.14 20.97 13.78
N PHE A 33 2.27 20.51 13.22
CA PHE A 33 2.33 20.00 11.85
C PHE A 33 1.49 18.72 11.64
N ALA A 34 1.15 17.98 12.70
CA ALA A 34 0.39 16.74 12.58
C ALA A 34 -1.03 16.97 12.03
N ARG A 35 -1.57 18.19 12.21
CA ARG A 35 -2.90 18.58 11.74
C ARG A 35 -2.89 19.36 10.42
N THR A 36 -1.76 19.41 9.73
CA THR A 36 -1.58 20.12 8.45
C THR A 36 -0.90 19.22 7.42
N VAL A 37 -0.94 19.61 6.15
CA VAL A 37 -0.10 19.03 5.10
C VAL A 37 1.25 19.73 5.19
N ASP A 38 2.26 19.04 5.72
CA ASP A 38 3.60 19.60 5.90
C ASP A 38 4.67 18.57 5.54
N ILE A 39 5.07 18.57 4.28
CA ILE A 39 6.04 17.61 3.73
C ILE A 39 7.46 17.81 4.25
N HIS A 40 7.75 18.93 4.94
CA HIS A 40 9.09 19.27 5.40
C HIS A 40 9.29 18.92 6.87
N GLN A 41 8.23 19.04 7.69
CA GLN A 41 8.28 18.69 9.11
C GLN A 41 7.85 17.24 9.37
N LYS A 42 6.97 16.67 8.54
CA LYS A 42 6.54 15.28 8.74
C LYS A 42 7.64 14.28 8.35
N PRO A 43 7.89 13.24 9.16
CA PRO A 43 8.92 12.24 8.91
C PRO A 43 8.56 11.27 7.76
N GLY A 44 7.42 11.45 7.10
CA GLY A 44 6.95 10.61 6.01
C GLY A 44 5.53 11.00 5.57
N TYR A 45 5.02 10.24 4.60
CA TYR A 45 3.65 10.41 4.12
C TYR A 45 2.63 10.01 5.20
N ASP A 46 1.63 10.86 5.41
CA ASP A 46 0.53 10.64 6.35
C ASP A 46 -0.79 10.46 5.56
N PRO A 47 -1.31 9.23 5.42
CA PRO A 47 -2.52 8.97 4.65
C PRO A 47 -3.77 9.64 5.24
N VAL A 48 -3.74 10.06 6.50
CA VAL A 48 -4.87 10.76 7.14
C VAL A 48 -5.03 12.17 6.56
N GLU A 49 -4.01 12.73 5.89
CA GLU A 49 -4.10 14.03 5.20
C GLU A 49 -5.20 14.09 4.13
N LEU A 50 -5.55 12.94 3.54
CA LEU A 50 -6.64 12.84 2.57
C LEU A 50 -8.02 13.10 3.22
N HIS A 51 -8.10 13.11 4.55
CA HIS A 51 -9.31 13.33 5.32
C HIS A 51 -9.36 14.73 5.96
N PHE A 52 -8.80 15.74 5.27
CA PHE A 52 -8.92 17.14 5.68
C PHE A 52 -10.39 17.52 5.94
N ASP A 53 -10.66 18.12 7.11
CA ASP A 53 -11.98 18.59 7.50
C ASP A 53 -12.13 20.08 7.15
N PRO A 54 -13.01 20.46 6.20
CA PRO A 54 -13.23 21.84 5.82
C PRO A 54 -13.84 22.72 6.92
N ALA A 55 -14.58 22.13 7.87
CA ALA A 55 -15.22 22.87 8.95
C ALA A 55 -14.21 23.34 10.00
N THR A 56 -13.28 22.46 10.38
CA THR A 56 -12.20 22.77 11.33
C THR A 56 -10.93 23.29 10.65
N ARG A 57 -10.83 23.18 9.32
CA ARG A 57 -9.64 23.47 8.52
C ARG A 57 -8.40 22.73 9.02
N SER A 58 -8.58 21.47 9.42
CA SER A 58 -7.54 20.67 10.05
C SER A 58 -7.58 19.22 9.58
N ILE A 59 -6.46 18.53 9.75
CA ILE A 59 -6.34 17.10 9.50
C ILE A 59 -6.59 16.36 10.82
N PRO A 60 -7.49 15.36 10.87
CA PRO A 60 -7.74 14.59 12.08
C PRO A 60 -6.53 13.69 12.41
N LEU A 61 -6.39 13.31 13.67
CA LEU A 61 -5.38 12.31 14.12
C LEU A 61 -5.97 10.89 14.20
N ASN A 62 -7.08 10.66 13.48
CA ASN A 62 -7.78 9.39 13.50
C ASN A 62 -7.34 8.49 12.34
N ALA A 63 -6.36 7.63 12.62
CA ALA A 63 -5.85 6.63 11.69
C ALA A 63 -6.90 5.66 11.13
N THR A 64 -8.05 5.47 11.81
CA THR A 64 -9.11 4.54 11.37
C THR A 64 -9.89 5.03 10.15
N LEU A 65 -9.71 6.30 9.76
CA LEU A 65 -10.30 6.85 8.53
C LEU A 65 -9.71 6.22 7.27
N VAL A 66 -8.47 5.75 7.35
CA VAL A 66 -7.77 5.05 6.26
C VAL A 66 -8.24 3.60 6.22
N ARG A 67 -8.87 3.20 5.10
CA ARG A 67 -9.50 1.87 4.94
C ARG A 67 -8.86 0.99 3.87
N GLY A 68 -7.80 1.46 3.23
CA GLY A 68 -7.12 0.73 2.16
C GLY A 68 -5.68 1.15 2.00
N SER A 69 -4.84 0.19 1.65
CA SER A 69 -3.43 0.39 1.28
C SER A 69 -3.00 -0.74 0.35
N HIS A 70 -1.79 -0.65 -0.19
CA HIS A 70 -1.20 -1.65 -1.07
C HIS A 70 0.30 -1.80 -0.79
N GLY A 71 0.95 -2.78 -1.45
CA GLY A 71 2.40 -2.98 -1.38
C GLY A 71 2.85 -4.07 -0.41
N ALA A 72 1.94 -4.62 0.42
CA ALA A 72 2.22 -5.83 1.18
C ALA A 72 2.30 -7.05 0.23
N PRO A 73 3.29 -7.94 0.38
CA PRO A 73 3.33 -9.19 -0.37
C PRO A 73 2.09 -10.06 -0.08
N PRO A 74 1.51 -10.70 -1.10
CA PRO A 74 0.35 -11.57 -0.89
C PRO A 74 0.78 -12.88 -0.21
N HIS A 75 0.07 -13.22 0.86
CA HIS A 75 0.17 -14.50 1.57
C HIS A 75 -1.07 -15.37 1.30
N ASP A 76 -2.25 -14.75 1.28
CA ASP A 76 -3.54 -15.39 1.08
C ASP A 76 -4.06 -15.19 -0.35
N GLU A 77 -5.04 -16.00 -0.77
CA GLU A 77 -5.64 -15.89 -2.11
C GLU A 77 -6.42 -14.59 -2.32
N ASP A 78 -7.05 -14.05 -1.27
CA ASP A 78 -7.82 -12.80 -1.32
C ASP A 78 -6.96 -11.54 -1.51
N GLN A 79 -5.63 -11.68 -1.42
CA GLN A 79 -4.65 -10.61 -1.65
C GLN A 79 -4.11 -10.61 -3.08
N ARG A 80 -4.47 -11.60 -3.90
CA ARG A 80 -3.93 -11.77 -5.26
C ARG A 80 -4.79 -11.02 -6.28
N GLY A 81 -4.15 -10.59 -7.36
CA GLY A 81 -4.85 -10.07 -8.55
C GLY A 81 -5.51 -11.20 -9.35
N VAL A 82 -6.33 -10.80 -10.32
CA VAL A 82 -6.97 -11.73 -11.26
C VAL A 82 -6.43 -11.52 -12.68
N LEU A 83 -6.25 -12.62 -13.42
CA LEU A 83 -5.95 -12.60 -14.85
C LEU A 83 -7.12 -13.25 -15.58
N LEU A 84 -7.61 -12.59 -16.63
CA LEU A 84 -8.77 -13.01 -17.39
C LEU A 84 -8.48 -12.86 -18.89
N SER A 85 -8.94 -13.81 -19.69
CA SER A 85 -8.83 -13.81 -21.15
C SER A 85 -10.19 -14.16 -21.75
N SER A 86 -10.51 -13.55 -22.89
CA SER A 86 -11.67 -13.96 -23.70
C SER A 86 -11.43 -15.28 -24.43
N GLU A 87 -10.17 -15.68 -24.60
CA GLU A 87 -9.76 -16.90 -25.28
C GLU A 87 -9.32 -17.96 -24.28
N ALA A 88 -9.86 -19.18 -24.43
CA ALA A 88 -9.50 -20.31 -23.60
C ALA A 88 -8.05 -20.75 -23.87
N GLY A 89 -7.33 -21.12 -22.80
CA GLY A 89 -5.96 -21.63 -22.91
C GLY A 89 -4.86 -20.57 -22.99
N VAL A 90 -5.20 -19.27 -22.97
CA VAL A 90 -4.19 -18.19 -22.91
C VAL A 90 -3.40 -18.22 -21.61
N PHE A 91 -4.10 -18.36 -20.48
CA PHE A 91 -3.50 -18.49 -19.15
C PHE A 91 -3.59 -19.94 -18.66
N PRO A 92 -2.59 -20.44 -17.93
CA PRO A 92 -2.70 -21.73 -17.26
C PRO A 92 -3.82 -21.69 -16.22
N SER A 93 -4.47 -22.83 -15.96
CA SER A 93 -5.49 -22.96 -14.89
C SER A 93 -4.89 -22.95 -13.47
N ALA A 94 -3.69 -22.39 -13.30
CA ALA A 94 -2.94 -22.32 -12.06
C ALA A 94 -2.51 -20.88 -11.77
N THR A 95 -2.08 -20.60 -10.52
CA THR A 95 -1.53 -19.29 -10.16
C THR A 95 -0.32 -18.98 -11.04
N THR A 96 -0.31 -17.77 -11.60
CA THR A 96 0.74 -17.28 -12.49
C THR A 96 1.51 -16.15 -11.79
N ALA A 97 2.83 -16.13 -11.90
CA ALA A 97 3.61 -15.00 -11.41
C ALA A 97 3.36 -13.77 -12.29
N ASP A 98 3.26 -12.59 -11.68
CA ASP A 98 2.98 -11.34 -12.39
C ASP A 98 4.03 -11.01 -13.46
N PHE A 99 5.29 -11.34 -13.20
CA PHE A 99 6.38 -11.16 -14.16
C PHE A 99 6.32 -12.09 -15.38
N ASP A 100 5.56 -13.19 -15.34
CA ASP A 100 5.39 -14.10 -16.49
C ASP A 100 4.36 -13.57 -17.50
N VAL A 101 3.54 -12.58 -17.11
CA VAL A 101 2.44 -12.05 -17.94
C VAL A 101 2.96 -11.51 -19.26
N CYS A 102 4.10 -10.82 -19.26
CA CYS A 102 4.70 -10.29 -20.49
C CYS A 102 4.95 -11.39 -21.52
N THR A 103 5.61 -12.49 -21.12
CA THR A 103 5.88 -13.62 -22.00
C THR A 103 4.61 -14.31 -22.48
N ILE A 104 3.61 -14.45 -21.61
CA ILE A 104 2.31 -15.03 -21.98
C ILE A 104 1.64 -14.20 -23.08
N VAL A 105 1.67 -12.88 -22.93
CA VAL A 105 1.10 -11.94 -23.91
C VAL A 105 1.87 -12.00 -25.24
N LEU A 106 3.21 -11.96 -25.21
CA LEU A 106 4.03 -11.99 -26.44
C LEU A 106 3.80 -13.27 -27.27
N ARG A 107 3.64 -14.42 -26.61
CA ARG A 107 3.33 -15.69 -27.29
C ARG A 107 2.03 -15.64 -28.08
N GLN A 108 1.05 -14.83 -27.67
CA GLN A 108 -0.19 -14.65 -28.44
C GLN A 108 0.04 -13.95 -29.79
N PHE A 109 1.16 -13.25 -29.94
CA PHE A 109 1.60 -12.60 -31.18
C PHE A 109 2.66 -13.42 -31.93
N GLY A 110 3.01 -14.61 -31.45
CA GLY A 110 4.05 -15.45 -32.05
C GLY A 110 5.48 -14.94 -31.86
N ILE A 111 5.72 -14.14 -30.80
CA ILE A 111 7.02 -13.58 -30.44
C ILE A 111 7.47 -14.11 -29.07
#